data_AF-A0A3B9QK82-F1
#
_entry.id   AF-A0A3B9QK82-F1
#
_cell.length_a   1.000
_cell.length_b   1.000
_cell.length_c   1.000
_cell.angle_alpha   90.00
_cell.angle_beta   90.00
_cell.angle_gamma   90.00
#
_symmetry.space_group_name_H-M   'P 1'
#
loop_
_entity.id
_entity.type
_entity.pdbx_description
1 polymer ?
#
loop_
_entity_poly.entity_id
_entity_poly.type
_entity_poly.pdbx_seq_one_letter_code
_entity_poly.pdbx_strand_id
1 'polypeptide(L)'
;MLLDLHTHSVKSDDGRAKVENYCKWIRKKELPLDGFVLTEHRQYDAESDYRHLEDEYGLLILKASEVETDFGHVLVFGVNDELQAALDFRDVRLPIEHVLYQSHKAGAFAAPCHPGRKRVGLFSHYQEKGHVEGVHTVEVLNGGSIPGEDELSIEMAAKYGYKTFGGSDSHVVSRVGFCATDFPAQDIQDIDGLVNALEGGNFNAVSLRPTKED
;
A
#
# COMPACT_ATOMS: atom_id res chain seq x y z
N MET A 1 10.10 5.34 11.55
CA MET A 1 9.74 6.09 10.34
C MET A 1 8.26 5.94 10.09
N LEU A 2 7.59 6.97 9.58
CA LEU A 2 6.17 6.96 9.23
C LEU A 2 6.01 7.11 7.71
N LEU A 3 5.51 6.06 7.06
CA LEU A 3 5.37 6.01 5.60
C LEU A 3 3.91 5.81 5.21
N ASP A 4 3.43 6.56 4.22
CA ASP A 4 2.16 6.27 3.57
C ASP A 4 2.37 5.23 2.46
N LEU A 5 1.92 3.99 2.69
CA LEU A 5 2.24 2.86 1.81
C LEU A 5 1.32 2.71 0.60
N HIS A 6 0.33 3.60 0.43
CA HIS A 6 -0.71 3.45 -0.58
C HIS A 6 -1.10 4.81 -1.15
N THR A 7 -0.51 5.19 -2.27
CA THR A 7 -0.82 6.45 -2.96
C THR A 7 -0.79 6.29 -4.47
N HIS A 8 -1.63 7.05 -5.16
CA HIS A 8 -1.75 7.02 -6.62
C HIS A 8 -1.37 8.38 -7.19
N SER A 9 -0.59 8.37 -8.28
CA SER A 9 -0.25 9.58 -9.02
C SER A 9 -1.00 9.66 -10.35
N VAL A 10 -0.66 10.65 -11.17
CA VAL A 10 -1.11 10.75 -12.57
C VAL A 10 -0.68 9.58 -13.47
N LYS A 11 0.09 8.63 -12.93
CA LYS A 11 0.44 7.37 -13.61
C LYS A 11 -0.64 6.31 -13.47
N SER A 12 -1.35 6.25 -12.33
CA SER A 12 -2.58 5.46 -12.18
C SER A 12 -3.66 5.94 -13.16
N ASP A 13 -4.58 5.06 -13.51
CA ASP A 13 -5.71 5.36 -14.41
C ASP A 13 -6.75 6.32 -13.78
N ASP A 14 -6.77 6.43 -12.46
CA ASP A 14 -7.71 7.25 -11.69
C ASP A 14 -7.04 8.30 -10.78
N GLY A 15 -5.72 8.26 -10.64
CA GLY A 15 -4.95 9.22 -9.88
C GLY A 15 -4.82 10.57 -10.59
N ARG A 16 -4.91 11.66 -9.82
CA ARG A 16 -4.86 13.05 -10.35
C ARG A 16 -3.71 13.87 -9.80
N ALA A 17 -3.00 13.34 -8.83
CA ALA A 17 -1.94 14.04 -8.14
C ALA A 17 -0.59 13.87 -8.87
N LYS A 18 0.07 14.98 -9.19
CA LYS A 18 1.50 14.93 -9.50
C LYS A 18 2.27 14.65 -8.22
N VAL A 19 3.31 13.82 -8.30
CA VAL A 19 4.15 13.45 -7.15
C VAL A 19 4.73 14.67 -6.43
N GLU A 20 5.19 15.67 -7.17
CA GLU A 20 5.64 16.95 -6.63
C GLU A 20 4.57 17.66 -5.78
N ASN A 21 3.29 17.55 -6.14
CA ASN A 21 2.21 18.16 -5.37
C ASN A 21 1.98 17.43 -4.03
N TYR A 22 2.20 16.12 -3.96
CA TYR A 22 2.22 15.41 -2.68
C TYR A 22 3.33 15.94 -1.78
N CYS A 23 4.55 16.06 -2.32
CA CYS A 23 5.71 16.57 -1.57
C CYS A 23 5.45 17.99 -1.02
N LYS A 24 4.95 18.88 -1.88
CA LYS A 24 4.54 20.25 -1.50
C LYS A 24 3.47 20.27 -0.43
N TRP A 25 2.47 19.38 -0.52
CA TRP A 25 1.38 19.32 0.45
C TRP A 25 1.84 18.79 1.80
N ILE A 26 2.59 17.69 1.81
CA ILE A 26 3.18 17.10 3.03
C ILE A 26 3.97 18.17 3.79
N ARG A 27 4.86 18.90 3.10
CA ARG A 27 5.64 19.97 3.74
C ARG A 27 4.79 21.17 4.15
N LYS A 28 3.88 21.64 3.30
CA LYS A 28 3.02 22.79 3.60
C LYS A 28 2.09 22.54 4.80
N LYS A 29 1.64 21.29 4.98
CA LYS A 29 0.73 20.89 6.06
C LYS A 29 1.46 20.32 7.27
N GLU A 30 2.80 20.28 7.23
CA GLU A 30 3.63 19.72 8.30
C GLU A 30 3.18 18.32 8.69
N LEU A 31 2.77 17.51 7.69
CA LEU A 31 2.37 16.13 7.95
C LEU A 31 3.59 15.36 8.47
N PRO A 32 3.43 14.49 9.48
CA PRO A 32 4.54 13.77 10.11
C PRO A 32 5.05 12.59 9.26
N LEU A 33 4.92 12.66 7.94
CA LEU A 33 5.37 11.61 7.02
C LEU A 33 6.86 11.79 6.72
N ASP A 34 7.60 10.69 6.81
CA ASP A 34 8.98 10.59 6.35
C ASP A 34 9.04 10.25 4.84
N GLY A 35 7.93 9.76 4.27
CA GLY A 35 7.86 9.36 2.88
C GLY A 35 6.53 8.72 2.50
N PHE A 36 6.43 8.29 1.25
CA PHE A 36 5.26 7.61 0.71
C PHE A 36 5.64 6.66 -0.44
N VAL A 37 4.75 5.70 -0.72
CA VAL A 37 4.90 4.72 -1.79
C VAL A 37 3.82 4.94 -2.84
N LEU A 38 4.26 5.04 -4.09
CA LEU A 38 3.39 5.08 -5.26
C LEU A 38 2.99 3.66 -5.66
N THR A 39 1.70 3.34 -5.60
CA THR A 39 1.13 2.00 -5.81
C THR A 39 0.16 2.02 -6.98
N GLU A 40 0.66 2.41 -8.15
CA GLU A 40 -0.19 2.66 -9.31
C GLU A 40 -0.99 1.42 -9.73
N HIS A 41 -2.23 1.61 -10.16
CA HIS A 41 -3.08 0.49 -10.58
C HIS A 41 -2.53 -0.20 -11.83
N ARG A 42 -2.49 -1.52 -11.78
CA ARG A 42 -2.32 -2.43 -12.93
C ARG A 42 -1.03 -2.25 -13.73
N GLN A 43 -0.05 -1.56 -13.16
CA GLN A 43 1.23 -1.27 -13.79
C GLN A 43 2.31 -0.99 -12.75
N TYR A 44 3.56 -0.97 -13.21
CA TYR A 44 4.69 -0.47 -12.46
C TYR A 44 5.41 0.61 -13.26
N ASP A 45 5.60 1.80 -12.67
CA ASP A 45 6.26 2.92 -13.33
C ASP A 45 7.79 2.85 -13.16
N ALA A 46 8.47 2.05 -13.99
CA ALA A 46 9.93 1.93 -13.95
C ALA A 46 10.65 3.23 -14.35
N GLU A 47 10.05 4.03 -15.24
CA GLU A 47 10.72 5.13 -15.95
C GLU A 47 10.86 6.42 -15.12
N SER A 48 9.91 6.71 -14.22
CA SER A 48 9.97 7.96 -13.45
C SER A 48 11.06 7.92 -12.38
N ASP A 49 11.81 9.02 -12.27
CA ASP A 49 12.84 9.24 -11.26
C ASP A 49 12.45 10.43 -10.36
N TYR A 50 12.23 10.15 -9.09
CA TYR A 50 11.79 11.13 -8.09
C TYR A 50 12.90 11.59 -7.14
N ARG A 51 14.15 11.16 -7.33
CA ARG A 51 15.28 11.53 -6.43
C ARG A 51 15.45 13.02 -6.23
N HIS A 52 15.23 13.81 -7.28
CA HIS A 52 15.27 15.27 -7.17
C HIS A 52 14.21 15.83 -6.20
N LEU A 53 13.03 15.21 -6.10
CA LEU A 53 12.00 15.56 -5.13
C LEU A 53 12.36 15.04 -3.74
N GLU A 54 12.98 13.86 -3.65
CA GLU A 54 13.49 13.35 -2.37
C GLU A 54 14.53 14.31 -1.78
N ASP A 55 15.47 14.79 -2.58
CA ASP A 55 16.49 15.76 -2.18
C ASP A 55 15.88 17.12 -1.80
N GLU A 56 14.96 17.64 -2.63
CA GLU A 56 14.34 18.96 -2.41
C GLU A 56 13.44 18.97 -1.17
N TYR A 57 12.66 17.91 -0.97
CA TYR A 57 11.66 17.85 0.07
C TYR A 57 12.10 17.01 1.26
N GLY A 58 13.23 16.30 1.24
CA GLY A 58 13.67 15.41 2.33
C GLY A 58 12.67 14.29 2.64
N LEU A 59 12.04 13.72 1.61
CA LEU A 59 11.03 12.65 1.74
C LEU A 59 11.54 11.41 1.00
N LEU A 60 11.26 10.23 1.54
CA LEU A 60 11.46 8.97 0.82
C LEU A 60 10.29 8.73 -0.15
N ILE A 61 10.58 8.51 -1.44
CA ILE A 61 9.57 8.28 -2.47
C ILE A 61 9.85 6.93 -3.14
N LEU A 62 9.09 5.92 -2.74
CA LEU A 62 9.20 4.57 -3.28
C LEU A 62 8.13 4.29 -4.33
N LYS A 63 8.36 3.24 -5.12
CA LYS A 63 7.45 2.77 -6.17
C LYS A 63 7.11 1.30 -5.98
N ALA A 64 5.85 0.98 -6.16
CA ALA A 64 5.23 -0.33 -6.04
C ALA A 64 4.07 -0.41 -7.05
N SER A 65 3.21 -1.42 -6.93
CA SER A 65 2.02 -1.56 -7.77
C SER A 65 0.82 -2.01 -6.95
N GLU A 66 -0.38 -1.63 -7.36
CA GLU A 66 -1.62 -2.27 -6.93
C GLU A 66 -2.15 -3.15 -8.07
N VAL A 67 -2.17 -4.46 -7.82
CA VAL A 67 -2.67 -5.46 -8.77
C VAL A 67 -4.04 -5.97 -8.34
N GLU A 68 -4.82 -6.44 -9.32
CA GLU A 68 -6.15 -6.99 -9.09
C GLU A 68 -6.13 -8.51 -9.12
N THR A 69 -6.69 -9.11 -8.09
CA THR A 69 -6.76 -10.56 -7.92
C THR A 69 -8.19 -11.06 -7.88
N ASP A 70 -8.35 -12.36 -7.98
CA ASP A 70 -9.62 -13.03 -7.72
C ASP A 70 -10.13 -12.87 -6.27
N PHE A 71 -9.34 -12.31 -5.35
CA PHE A 71 -9.73 -11.97 -3.99
C PHE A 71 -9.76 -10.46 -3.71
N GLY A 72 -9.65 -9.61 -4.74
CA GLY A 72 -9.60 -8.17 -4.56
C GLY A 72 -8.21 -7.60 -4.80
N HIS A 73 -7.94 -6.40 -4.30
CA HIS A 73 -6.70 -5.71 -4.62
C HIS A 73 -5.55 -6.09 -3.69
N VAL A 74 -4.34 -6.07 -4.24
CA VAL A 74 -3.11 -6.43 -3.54
C VAL A 74 -2.03 -5.42 -3.91
N LEU A 75 -1.38 -4.84 -2.89
CA LEU A 75 -0.17 -4.06 -3.07
C LEU A 75 1.03 -4.99 -3.24
N VAL A 76 1.89 -4.68 -4.20
CA VAL A 76 3.09 -5.43 -4.53
C VAL A 76 4.30 -4.49 -4.44
N PHE A 77 5.08 -4.65 -3.38
CA PHE A 77 6.31 -3.89 -3.11
C PHE A 77 7.54 -4.67 -3.60
N GLY A 78 8.56 -3.99 -4.11
CA GLY A 78 9.77 -4.65 -4.62
C GLY A 78 9.62 -5.20 -6.05
N VAL A 79 8.76 -4.60 -6.87
CA VAL A 79 8.56 -5.01 -8.27
C VAL A 79 9.89 -4.96 -9.04
N ASN A 80 10.25 -6.07 -9.68
CA ASN A 80 11.46 -6.24 -10.47
C ASN A 80 11.17 -7.00 -11.78
N ASP A 81 12.19 -7.21 -12.61
CA ASP A 81 12.05 -7.86 -13.92
C ASP A 81 11.54 -9.31 -13.82
N GLU A 82 11.93 -10.06 -12.78
CA GLU A 82 11.44 -11.43 -12.58
C GLU A 82 9.93 -11.43 -12.30
N LEU A 83 9.46 -10.52 -11.44
CA LEU A 83 8.05 -10.42 -11.10
C LEU A 83 7.19 -9.94 -12.27
N GLN A 84 7.68 -8.94 -13.03
CA GLN A 84 7.01 -8.43 -14.23
C GLN A 84 6.96 -9.48 -15.36
N ALA A 85 7.92 -10.40 -15.42
CA ALA A 85 7.88 -11.53 -16.34
C ALA A 85 6.92 -12.65 -15.88
N ALA A 86 6.69 -12.78 -14.57
CA ALA A 86 5.86 -13.82 -13.98
C ALA A 86 4.37 -13.47 -13.91
N LEU A 87 4.02 -12.18 -13.82
CA LEU A 87 2.65 -11.70 -13.64
C LEU A 87 2.31 -10.63 -14.69
N ASP A 88 1.14 -10.73 -15.34
CA ASP A 88 0.58 -9.61 -16.10
C ASP A 88 -0.23 -8.71 -15.15
N PHE A 89 0.35 -7.59 -14.74
CA PHE A 89 -0.27 -6.67 -13.78
C PHE A 89 -1.59 -6.07 -14.30
N ARG A 90 -1.86 -6.15 -15.61
CA ARG A 90 -3.11 -5.68 -16.21
C ARG A 90 -4.25 -6.69 -16.11
N ASP A 91 -3.94 -7.94 -15.78
CA ASP A 91 -4.95 -8.95 -15.50
C ASP A 91 -5.69 -8.60 -14.21
N VAL A 92 -7.01 -8.64 -14.27
CA VAL A 92 -7.93 -8.29 -13.17
C VAL A 92 -8.45 -9.50 -12.42
N ARG A 93 -7.91 -10.68 -12.73
CA ARG A 93 -8.32 -11.97 -12.17
C ARG A 93 -7.11 -12.82 -11.81
N LEU A 94 -5.97 -12.20 -11.50
CA LEU A 94 -4.79 -12.93 -11.06
C LEU A 94 -5.17 -13.82 -9.87
N PRO A 95 -4.81 -15.10 -9.84
CA PRO A 95 -4.99 -15.92 -8.65
C PRO A 95 -4.14 -15.35 -7.52
N ILE A 96 -4.76 -14.96 -6.41
CA ILE A 96 -4.04 -14.30 -5.30
C ILE A 96 -2.86 -15.13 -4.78
N GLU A 97 -3.02 -16.45 -4.65
CA GLU A 97 -1.94 -17.34 -4.21
C GLU A 97 -0.76 -17.33 -5.19
N HIS A 98 -1.03 -17.14 -6.48
CA HIS A 98 0.02 -16.99 -7.49
C HIS A 98 0.74 -15.65 -7.33
N VAL A 99 0.03 -14.57 -7.05
CA VAL A 99 0.63 -13.25 -6.77
C VAL A 99 1.52 -13.31 -5.52
N LEU A 100 1.02 -13.89 -4.43
CA LEU A 100 1.77 -14.06 -3.19
C LEU A 100 3.04 -14.90 -3.42
N TYR A 101 2.91 -16.05 -4.09
CA TYR A 101 4.03 -16.94 -4.38
C TYR A 101 5.10 -16.29 -5.26
N GLN A 102 4.70 -15.67 -6.38
CA GLN A 102 5.65 -15.05 -7.31
C GLN A 102 6.34 -13.84 -6.69
N SER A 103 5.61 -13.06 -5.88
CA SER A 103 6.19 -11.92 -5.17
C SER A 103 7.28 -12.40 -4.22
N HIS A 104 6.96 -13.34 -3.33
CA HIS A 104 7.94 -13.90 -2.39
C HIS A 104 9.14 -14.55 -3.12
N LYS A 105 8.89 -15.30 -4.20
CA LYS A 105 9.96 -15.92 -5.02
C LYS A 105 10.91 -14.89 -5.63
N ALA A 106 10.38 -13.75 -6.06
CA ALA A 106 11.15 -12.66 -6.65
C ALA A 106 11.78 -11.71 -5.61
N GLY A 107 11.66 -11.99 -4.31
CA GLY A 107 12.12 -11.09 -3.24
C GLY A 107 11.27 -9.83 -3.09
N ALA A 108 10.03 -9.87 -3.55
CA ALA A 108 9.01 -8.83 -3.42
C ALA A 108 8.01 -9.20 -2.31
N PHE A 109 7.26 -8.22 -1.84
CA PHE A 109 6.24 -8.40 -0.80
C PHE A 109 4.85 -8.07 -1.33
N ALA A 110 3.91 -8.99 -1.19
CA ALA A 110 2.52 -8.79 -1.60
C ALA A 110 1.58 -8.81 -0.40
N ALA A 111 0.73 -7.80 -0.29
CA ALA A 111 -0.21 -7.64 0.81
C ALA A 111 -1.58 -7.13 0.33
N PRO A 112 -2.69 -7.80 0.67
CA PRO A 112 -4.03 -7.29 0.37
C PRO A 112 -4.26 -5.89 0.96
N CYS A 113 -4.73 -4.97 0.13
CA CYS A 113 -5.14 -3.64 0.55
C CYS A 113 -6.65 -3.55 0.79
N HIS A 114 -7.06 -2.59 1.63
CA HIS A 114 -8.44 -2.28 2.00
C HIS A 114 -9.37 -3.52 2.07
N PRO A 115 -8.98 -4.56 2.83
CA PRO A 115 -9.53 -5.90 2.74
C PRO A 115 -11.00 -5.99 3.22
N GLY A 116 -11.47 -5.01 3.99
CA GLY A 116 -12.86 -4.88 4.42
C GLY A 116 -13.80 -4.28 3.36
N ARG A 117 -13.31 -3.82 2.20
CA ARG A 117 -14.16 -3.29 1.13
C ARG A 117 -15.08 -4.37 0.56
N LYS A 118 -16.37 -4.04 0.41
CA LYS A 118 -17.45 -5.01 0.10
C LYS A 118 -17.32 -5.75 -1.24
N ARG A 119 -16.57 -5.21 -2.21
CA ARG A 119 -16.47 -5.78 -3.57
C ARG A 119 -15.05 -6.14 -3.96
N VAL A 120 -14.09 -5.36 -3.50
CA VAL A 120 -12.68 -5.43 -3.90
C VAL A 120 -11.74 -5.72 -2.73
N GLY A 121 -12.28 -5.95 -1.53
CA GLY A 121 -11.51 -6.32 -0.36
C GLY A 121 -11.48 -7.83 -0.14
N LEU A 122 -10.32 -8.35 0.25
CA LEU A 122 -10.05 -9.74 0.60
C LEU A 122 -11.19 -10.43 1.37
N PHE A 123 -11.67 -9.80 2.43
CA PHE A 123 -12.64 -10.39 3.35
C PHE A 123 -14.04 -10.54 2.77
N SER A 124 -14.37 -9.79 1.72
CA SER A 124 -15.64 -9.97 1.00
C SER A 124 -15.75 -11.31 0.28
N HIS A 125 -14.62 -11.97 0.01
CA HIS A 125 -14.56 -13.25 -0.71
C HIS A 125 -14.42 -14.46 0.21
N TYR A 126 -14.01 -14.29 1.47
CA TYR A 126 -13.68 -15.39 2.37
C TYR A 126 -14.85 -16.32 2.67
N GLN A 127 -16.08 -15.79 2.73
CA GLN A 127 -17.27 -16.60 2.96
C GLN A 127 -17.54 -17.58 1.81
N GLU A 128 -17.30 -17.17 0.56
CA GLU A 128 -17.65 -17.95 -0.63
C GLU A 128 -16.47 -18.81 -1.13
N LYS A 129 -15.26 -18.25 -1.12
CA LYS A 129 -14.07 -18.85 -1.71
C LYS A 129 -13.14 -19.49 -0.68
N GLY A 130 -13.40 -19.27 0.60
CA GLY A 130 -12.54 -19.73 1.68
C GLY A 130 -11.38 -18.78 1.96
N HIS A 131 -10.53 -19.22 2.87
CA HIS A 131 -9.36 -18.48 3.33
C HIS A 131 -8.18 -18.68 2.37
N VAL A 132 -7.42 -17.63 2.13
CA VAL A 132 -6.22 -17.64 1.27
C VAL A 132 -5.00 -18.00 2.11
N GLU A 133 -4.30 -19.07 1.74
CA GLU A 133 -3.04 -19.42 2.41
C GLU A 133 -1.91 -18.45 2.00
N GLY A 134 -0.97 -18.20 2.91
CA GLY A 134 0.20 -17.35 2.65
C GLY A 134 -0.02 -15.84 2.83
N VAL A 135 -1.23 -15.39 3.20
CA VAL A 135 -1.44 -13.98 3.59
C VAL A 135 -0.74 -13.72 4.93
N HIS A 136 0.31 -12.90 4.89
CA HIS A 136 1.06 -12.50 6.08
C HIS A 136 0.51 -11.20 6.71
N THR A 137 0.12 -10.25 5.86
CA THR A 137 -0.12 -8.84 6.22
C THR A 137 -1.28 -8.26 5.42
N VAL A 138 -2.09 -7.39 6.04
CA VAL A 138 -3.21 -6.71 5.38
C VAL A 138 -3.32 -5.22 5.78
N GLU A 139 -3.84 -4.37 4.87
CA GLU A 139 -4.03 -2.93 5.12
C GLU A 139 -5.31 -2.68 5.93
N VAL A 140 -5.23 -2.56 7.25
CA VAL A 140 -6.45 -2.44 8.09
C VAL A 140 -6.96 -1.01 8.25
N LEU A 141 -6.13 -0.02 7.94
CA LEU A 141 -6.51 1.40 7.95
C LEU A 141 -6.28 2.00 6.58
N ASN A 142 -7.37 2.32 5.88
CA ASN A 142 -7.32 2.89 4.54
C ASN A 142 -7.97 4.29 4.52
N GLY A 143 -7.27 5.30 3.98
CA GLY A 143 -7.76 6.69 3.98
C GLY A 143 -9.02 6.91 3.11
N GLY A 144 -9.31 5.99 2.19
CA GLY A 144 -10.51 5.96 1.35
C GLY A 144 -11.68 5.18 1.96
N SER A 145 -11.49 4.47 3.08
CA SER A 145 -12.53 3.61 3.63
C SER A 145 -13.74 4.35 4.18
N ILE A 146 -14.91 3.75 3.97
CA ILE A 146 -16.18 4.22 4.54
C ILE A 146 -16.43 3.57 5.91
N PRO A 147 -17.36 4.11 6.73
CA PRO A 147 -17.66 3.53 8.04
C PRO A 147 -18.01 2.03 7.95
N GLY A 148 -17.35 1.22 8.77
CA GLY A 148 -17.49 -0.23 8.83
C GLY A 148 -16.40 -1.02 8.10
N GLU A 149 -15.67 -0.42 7.15
CA GLU A 149 -14.66 -1.15 6.38
C GLU A 149 -13.35 -1.34 7.16
N ASP A 150 -12.85 -0.30 7.83
CA ASP A 150 -11.67 -0.39 8.70
C ASP A 150 -11.99 -1.33 9.89
N GLU A 151 -13.18 -1.21 10.49
CA GLU A 151 -13.60 -2.04 11.62
C GLU A 151 -13.64 -3.53 11.24
N LEU A 152 -14.21 -3.85 10.09
CA LEU A 152 -14.20 -5.23 9.55
C LEU A 152 -12.76 -5.70 9.29
N SER A 153 -11.92 -4.82 8.74
CA SER A 153 -10.52 -5.17 8.42
C SER A 153 -9.73 -5.52 9.69
N ILE A 154 -9.90 -4.73 10.75
CA ILE A 154 -9.26 -4.96 12.06
C ILE A 154 -9.77 -6.25 12.70
N GLU A 155 -11.09 -6.45 12.74
CA GLU A 155 -11.70 -7.67 13.31
C GLU A 155 -11.17 -8.93 12.63
N MET A 156 -11.18 -8.93 11.30
CA MET A 156 -10.76 -10.08 10.51
C MET A 156 -9.25 -10.29 10.59
N ALA A 157 -8.42 -9.24 10.53
CA ALA A 157 -6.98 -9.37 10.73
C ALA A 157 -6.65 -10.02 12.09
N ALA A 158 -7.33 -9.62 13.17
CA ALA A 158 -7.17 -10.23 14.48
C ALA A 158 -7.61 -11.71 14.50
N LYS A 159 -8.73 -12.02 13.85
CA LYS A 159 -9.25 -13.40 13.73
C LYS A 159 -8.30 -14.35 13.01
N TYR A 160 -7.64 -13.89 11.95
CA TYR A 160 -6.72 -14.71 11.14
C TYR A 160 -5.25 -14.57 11.55
N GLY A 161 -4.93 -13.67 12.50
CA GLY A 161 -3.58 -13.48 13.01
C GLY A 161 -2.65 -12.73 12.05
N TYR A 162 -3.20 -11.86 11.21
CA TYR A 162 -2.42 -11.08 10.25
C TYR A 162 -1.73 -9.89 10.91
N LYS A 163 -0.57 -9.54 10.36
CA LYS A 163 0.06 -8.24 10.60
C LYS A 163 -0.73 -7.14 9.89
N THR A 164 -0.60 -5.92 10.38
CA THR A 164 -1.47 -4.82 9.96
C THR A 164 -0.68 -3.57 9.60
N PHE A 165 -0.99 -2.99 8.45
CA PHE A 165 -0.41 -1.72 7.99
C PHE A 165 -1.53 -0.76 7.57
N GLY A 166 -1.15 0.47 7.23
CA GLY A 166 -2.09 1.50 6.76
C GLY A 166 -1.53 2.34 5.63
N GLY A 167 -2.44 2.88 4.83
CA GLY A 167 -2.14 3.73 3.68
C GLY A 167 -3.31 4.63 3.35
N SER A 168 -3.04 5.80 2.77
CA SER A 168 -4.10 6.77 2.53
C SER A 168 -5.01 6.41 1.36
N ASP A 169 -4.52 5.58 0.43
CA ASP A 169 -5.16 5.28 -0.84
C ASP A 169 -5.53 6.58 -1.57
N SER A 170 -4.58 7.50 -1.54
CA SER A 170 -4.77 8.87 -1.97
C SER A 170 -4.71 8.94 -3.50
N HIS A 171 -5.81 9.44 -4.08
CA HIS A 171 -5.93 9.77 -5.49
C HIS A 171 -5.84 11.28 -5.77
N VAL A 172 -5.87 12.08 -4.70
CA VAL A 172 -5.84 13.53 -4.72
C VAL A 172 -4.96 14.05 -3.58
N VAL A 173 -4.20 15.10 -3.88
CA VAL A 173 -3.16 15.65 -3.00
C VAL A 173 -3.58 15.86 -1.54
N SER A 174 -4.82 16.28 -1.30
CA SER A 174 -5.31 16.61 0.05
C SER A 174 -5.57 15.40 0.96
N ARG A 175 -5.52 14.17 0.44
CA ARG A 175 -5.79 12.94 1.20
C ARG A 175 -4.54 12.16 1.60
N VAL A 176 -3.37 12.52 1.06
CA VAL A 176 -2.10 11.88 1.41
C VAL A 176 -1.88 11.91 2.92
N GLY A 177 -1.43 10.79 3.47
CA GLY A 177 -1.17 10.63 4.90
C GLY A 177 -2.41 10.47 5.77
N PHE A 178 -3.64 10.38 5.25
CA PHE A 178 -4.83 10.13 6.10
C PHE A 178 -4.68 8.86 6.94
N CYS A 179 -4.07 7.83 6.37
CA CYS A 179 -3.54 6.68 7.10
C CYS A 179 -2.10 6.44 6.64
N ALA A 180 -1.30 5.84 7.50
CA ALA A 180 0.12 5.55 7.27
C ALA A 180 0.53 4.30 8.04
N THR A 181 1.79 3.92 7.91
CA THR A 181 2.41 2.80 8.61
C THR A 181 3.63 3.30 9.38
N ASP A 182 3.63 3.06 10.70
CA ASP A 182 4.77 3.32 11.57
C ASP A 182 5.71 2.11 11.59
N PHE A 183 6.98 2.38 11.30
CA PHE A 183 8.11 1.46 11.37
C PHE A 183 9.02 1.88 12.54
N PRO A 184 8.75 1.41 13.77
CA PRO A 184 9.46 1.86 14.96
C PRO A 184 10.92 1.42 14.93
N ALA A 185 11.83 2.35 15.23
CA ALA A 185 13.28 2.14 15.30
C ALA A 185 13.91 1.52 14.04
N GLN A 186 13.28 1.71 12.88
CA GLN A 186 13.78 1.27 11.58
C GLN A 186 14.16 2.46 10.72
N ASP A 187 15.16 2.25 9.88
CA ASP A 187 15.68 3.21 8.91
C ASP A 187 15.58 2.58 7.51
N ILE A 188 14.50 2.93 6.81
CA ILE A 188 14.18 2.44 5.47
C ILE A 188 14.69 3.48 4.48
N GLN A 189 15.59 3.05 3.58
CA GLN A 189 16.26 3.95 2.63
C GLN A 189 15.86 3.66 1.17
N ASP A 190 15.31 2.48 0.90
CA ASP A 190 14.95 2.02 -0.44
C ASP A 190 13.83 0.96 -0.38
N ILE A 191 13.44 0.46 -1.55
CA ILE A 191 12.36 -0.52 -1.68
C ILE A 191 12.71 -1.88 -1.04
N ASP A 192 13.98 -2.28 -1.08
CA ASP A 192 14.44 -3.53 -0.46
C ASP A 192 14.38 -3.41 1.07
N GLY A 193 14.75 -2.25 1.62
CA GLY A 193 14.57 -1.92 3.03
C GLY A 193 13.09 -1.98 3.47
N LEU A 194 12.18 -1.48 2.64
CA LEU A 194 10.74 -1.57 2.91
C LEU A 194 10.25 -3.02 2.88
N VAL A 195 10.65 -3.80 1.87
CA VAL A 195 10.31 -5.24 1.78
C VAL A 195 10.81 -5.99 3.02
N ASN A 196 12.06 -5.78 3.42
CA ASN A 196 12.63 -6.41 4.61
C ASN A 196 11.88 -6.01 5.90
N ALA A 197 11.45 -4.75 6.02
CA ALA A 197 10.66 -4.27 7.15
C ALA A 197 9.26 -4.93 7.20
N LEU A 198 8.62 -5.09 6.03
CA LEU A 198 7.33 -5.75 5.89
C LEU A 198 7.41 -7.26 6.18
N GLU A 199 8.46 -7.94 5.71
CA GLU A 199 8.73 -9.34 6.07
C GLU A 199 9.03 -9.51 7.57
N GLY A 200 9.74 -8.55 8.17
CA GLY A 200 10.07 -8.56 9.60
C GLY A 200 8.86 -8.41 10.53
N GLY A 201 7.74 -7.86 10.05
CA GLY A 201 6.48 -7.84 10.82
C GLY A 201 6.46 -6.87 12.01
N ASN A 202 7.42 -5.94 12.10
CA ASN A 202 7.52 -4.90 13.14
C ASN A 202 7.07 -3.55 12.59
N PHE A 203 5.76 -3.38 12.42
CA PHE A 203 5.13 -2.14 11.96
C PHE A 203 3.70 -2.09 12.46
N ASN A 204 3.11 -0.89 12.47
CA ASN A 204 1.73 -0.69 12.90
C ASN A 204 1.00 0.29 11.98
N ALA A 205 -0.26 -0.01 11.70
CA ALA A 205 -1.16 0.92 11.03
C ALA A 205 -1.44 2.15 11.92
N VAL A 206 -1.41 3.35 11.35
CA VAL A 206 -1.69 4.62 12.04
C VAL A 206 -2.73 5.42 11.25
N SER A 207 -3.75 5.95 11.93
CA SER A 207 -4.69 6.91 11.34
C SER A 207 -4.26 8.32 11.72
N LEU A 208 -4.06 9.18 10.72
CA LEU A 208 -3.84 10.62 10.88
C LEU A 208 -5.00 11.44 10.31
N ARG A 209 -6.15 10.80 10.03
CA ARG A 209 -7.38 11.47 9.60
C ARG A 209 -7.70 12.60 10.60
N PRO A 210 -8.11 13.79 10.12
CA PRO A 210 -8.55 14.86 10.99
C PRO A 210 -9.69 14.36 11.89
N THR A 211 -9.56 14.61 13.18
CA THR A 211 -10.66 14.37 14.11
C THR A 211 -11.66 15.51 14.01
N LYS A 212 -12.88 15.34 14.52
CA LYS A 212 -13.90 16.42 14.51
C LYS A 212 -13.47 17.68 15.31
N GLU A 213 -12.33 17.63 15.98
CA GLU A 213 -11.79 18.68 16.83
C GLU A 213 -10.65 19.48 16.15
N ASP A 214 -10.24 19.08 14.93
CA ASP A 214 -9.23 19.76 14.08
C ASP A 214 -9.87 20.69 13.02
#